data_AF-A0A6C0LV51-F1
#
_entry.id   AF-A0A6C0LV51-F1
#
_cell.length_a   1.000
_cell.length_b   1.000
_cell.length_c   1.000
_cell.angle_alpha   90.00
_cell.angle_beta   90.00
_cell.angle_gamma   90.00
#
_symmetry.space_group_name_H-M   'P 1'
#
loop_
_entity.id
_entity.type
_entity.pdbx_description
1 polymer ?
#
loop_
_entity_poly.entity_id
_entity_poly.type
_entity_poly.pdbx_seq_one_letter_code
_entity_poly.pdbx_strand_id
1 'polypeptide(L)'
;MTTIQYNQDPASTGDPIQNLQIDNSQATQNEIHIVDTLFTKNAGIMDKLAVEATDCIIIGVIFIVFSLPQTNNLIKKILPVSANSPYILIGIKTLAVMISYWLIKHFYLSRREIII
;
A
#
# COMPACT_ATOMS: atom_id res chain seq x y z
N MET A 1 20.19 -29.59 42.62
CA MET A 1 19.04 -28.82 43.12
C MET A 1 19.58 -27.56 43.78
N THR A 2 19.52 -26.43 43.08
CA THR A 2 19.97 -25.13 43.60
C THR A 2 18.79 -24.17 43.52
N THR A 3 18.29 -23.80 44.69
CA THR A 3 17.14 -22.92 44.90
C THR A 3 17.51 -21.47 44.55
N ILE A 4 16.72 -20.85 43.66
CA ILE A 4 16.82 -19.42 43.37
C ILE A 4 16.07 -18.67 44.46
N GLN A 5 16.80 -17.84 45.21
CA GLN A 5 16.27 -17.00 46.27
C GLN A 5 15.94 -15.62 45.67
N TYR A 6 14.65 -15.32 45.50
CA TYR A 6 14.20 -13.98 45.09
C TYR A 6 14.16 -13.07 46.32
N ASN A 7 15.10 -12.13 46.40
CA ASN A 7 15.09 -11.09 47.40
C ASN A 7 14.14 -9.98 46.93
N GLN A 8 12.95 -9.89 47.52
CA GLN A 8 12.05 -8.75 47.33
C GLN A 8 12.40 -7.68 48.36
N ASP A 9 13.10 -6.63 47.92
CA ASP A 9 13.26 -5.40 48.71
C ASP A 9 12.10 -4.42 48.41
N PRO A 10 11.42 -3.88 49.44
CA PRO A 10 10.29 -2.99 49.26
C PRO A 10 10.74 -1.53 49.34
N ALA A 11 11.09 -0.90 48.21
CA ALA A 11 10.92 0.54 47.97
C ALA A 11 11.55 0.98 46.64
N SER A 12 10.70 1.19 45.64
CA SER A 12 10.70 2.36 44.74
C SER A 12 12.00 3.19 44.69
N THR A 13 12.96 2.79 43.87
CA THR A 13 13.72 3.69 43.00
C THR A 13 14.06 2.86 41.78
N GLY A 14 13.52 3.21 40.61
CA GLY A 14 13.80 2.47 39.38
C GLY A 14 15.30 2.36 39.17
N ASP A 15 15.78 1.18 38.75
CA ASP A 15 17.19 0.98 38.44
C ASP A 15 17.63 2.06 37.45
N PRO A 16 18.70 2.83 37.74
CA PRO A 16 19.18 3.84 36.81
C PRO A 16 19.47 3.15 35.48
N ILE A 17 18.98 3.71 34.37
CA ILE A 17 19.17 3.17 33.00
C ILE A 17 20.65 2.89 32.70
N GLN A 18 21.56 3.59 33.39
CA GLN A 18 23.00 3.42 33.36
C GLN A 18 23.50 2.04 33.86
N ASN A 19 22.69 1.31 34.63
CA ASN A 19 22.95 -0.05 35.11
C ASN A 19 22.37 -1.14 34.20
N LEU A 20 21.69 -0.77 33.11
CA LEU A 20 21.38 -1.75 32.07
C LEU A 20 22.72 -2.14 31.42
N GLN A 21 22.97 -3.44 31.32
CA GLN A 21 24.10 -3.95 30.54
C GLN A 21 23.88 -3.56 29.08
N ILE A 22 24.43 -2.41 28.69
CA ILE A 22 24.50 -2.03 27.29
C ILE A 22 25.57 -2.95 26.72
N ASP A 23 25.17 -3.87 25.86
CA ASP A 23 26.11 -4.68 25.11
C ASP A 23 26.94 -3.73 24.24
N ASN A 24 28.18 -3.48 24.65
CA ASN A 24 29.15 -2.65 23.95
C ASN A 24 29.98 -3.49 22.96
N SER A 25 29.62 -4.75 22.72
CA SER A 25 30.29 -5.54 21.68
C SER A 25 30.00 -4.92 20.31
N GLN A 26 31.07 -4.73 19.52
CA GLN A 26 30.92 -4.32 18.13
C GLN A 26 30.14 -5.42 17.40
N ALA A 27 29.07 -5.03 16.71
CA ALA A 27 28.26 -5.95 15.92
C ALA A 27 29.14 -6.83 15.03
N THR A 28 28.98 -8.14 15.15
CA THR A 28 29.77 -9.11 14.41
C THR A 28 29.44 -8.98 12.92
N GLN A 29 30.39 -9.20 12.01
CA GLN A 29 30.13 -9.05 10.56
C GLN A 29 28.95 -9.90 10.06
N ASN A 30 28.69 -11.05 10.69
CA ASN A 30 27.52 -11.88 10.41
C ASN A 30 26.20 -11.20 10.82
N GLU A 31 26.18 -10.49 11.94
CA GLU A 31 24.98 -9.77 12.42
C GLU A 31 24.66 -8.60 11.50
N ILE A 32 25.68 -7.85 11.07
CA ILE A 32 25.53 -6.78 10.07
C ILE A 32 24.96 -7.34 8.76
N HIS A 33 25.46 -8.49 8.29
CA HIS A 33 24.96 -9.13 7.07
C HIS A 33 23.51 -9.63 7.20
N ILE A 34 23.12 -10.16 8.37
CA ILE A 34 21.74 -10.61 8.64
C ILE A 34 20.79 -9.42 8.65
N VAL A 35 21.17 -8.33 9.32
CA VAL A 35 20.39 -7.08 9.35
C VAL A 35 20.24 -6.54 7.93
N ASP A 36 21.32 -6.41 7.17
CA ASP A 36 21.25 -5.95 5.77
C ASP A 36 20.35 -6.85 4.93
N THR A 37 20.44 -8.17 5.07
CA THR A 37 19.61 -9.09 4.29
C THR A 37 18.13 -8.99 4.65
N LEU A 38 17.80 -8.82 5.94
CA LEU A 38 16.41 -8.72 6.40
C LEU A 38 15.77 -7.37 6.07
N PHE A 39 16.53 -6.28 6.14
CA PHE A 39 16.01 -4.93 5.87
C PHE A 39 16.08 -4.56 4.39
N THR A 40 17.12 -4.98 3.65
CA THR A 40 17.25 -4.70 2.20
C THR A 40 16.23 -5.49 1.38
N LYS A 41 15.92 -6.74 1.75
CA LYS A 41 14.94 -7.57 1.04
C LYS A 41 13.50 -7.03 1.14
N ASN A 42 13.21 -6.26 2.19
CA ASN A 42 11.88 -5.68 2.43
C ASN A 42 11.80 -4.18 2.12
N ALA A 43 12.92 -3.48 1.94
CA ALA A 43 12.96 -2.04 1.69
C ALA A 43 12.12 -1.62 0.48
N GLY A 44 12.18 -2.38 -0.62
CA GLY A 44 11.40 -2.09 -1.83
C GLY A 44 9.94 -2.57 -1.82
N ILE A 45 9.51 -3.29 -0.77
CA ILE A 45 8.12 -3.76 -0.66
C ILE A 45 7.20 -2.59 -0.34
N MET A 46 7.65 -1.66 0.51
CA MET A 46 6.86 -0.49 0.87
C MET A 46 6.63 0.45 -0.33
N ASP A 47 7.65 0.64 -1.17
CA ASP A 47 7.52 1.43 -2.40
C ASP A 47 6.57 0.77 -3.41
N LYS A 48 6.68 -0.55 -3.59
CA LYS A 48 5.76 -1.31 -4.46
C LYS A 48 4.33 -1.23 -3.94
N LEU A 49 4.14 -1.36 -2.63
CA LEU A 49 2.83 -1.25 -2.00
C LEU A 49 2.23 0.15 -2.16
N ALA A 50 3.04 1.20 -2.03
CA ALA A 50 2.60 2.58 -2.22
C ALA A 50 2.16 2.86 -3.67
N VAL A 51 2.90 2.34 -4.64
CA VAL A 51 2.54 2.42 -6.06
C VAL A 51 1.24 1.67 -6.33
N GLU A 52 1.12 0.45 -5.83
CA GLU A 52 -0.09 -0.37 -6.03
C GLU A 52 -1.33 0.20 -5.31
N ALA A 53 -1.14 0.80 -4.13
CA ALA A 53 -2.19 1.53 -3.43
C ALA A 53 -2.67 2.75 -4.23
N THR A 54 -1.75 3.48 -4.87
CA THR A 54 -2.08 4.62 -5.72
C THR A 54 -2.89 4.19 -6.94
N ASP A 55 -2.52 3.07 -7.58
CA ASP A 55 -3.27 2.48 -8.69
C ASP A 55 -4.69 2.07 -8.25
N CYS A 56 -4.84 1.48 -7.06
CA CYS A 56 -6.15 1.15 -6.48
C CYS A 56 -7.01 2.41 -6.25
N ILE A 57 -6.43 3.49 -5.74
CA ILE A 57 -7.12 4.77 -5.54
C ILE A 57 -7.59 5.33 -6.88
N ILE A 58 -6.75 5.31 -7.91
CA ILE A 58 -7.09 5.79 -9.25
C ILE A 58 -8.29 5.01 -9.81
N ILE A 59 -8.26 3.68 -9.72
CA ILE A 59 -9.39 2.84 -10.16
C ILE A 59 -10.67 3.17 -9.38
N GLY A 60 -10.55 3.34 -8.06
CA GLY A 60 -11.68 3.70 -7.19
C GLY A 60 -12.31 5.05 -7.58
N VAL A 61 -11.49 6.07 -7.85
CA VAL A 61 -11.96 7.40 -8.28
C VAL A 61 -12.67 7.31 -9.63
N ILE A 62 -12.10 6.61 -10.62
CA ILE A 62 -12.73 6.40 -11.94
C ILE A 62 -14.08 5.70 -11.77
N PHE A 63 -14.13 4.67 -10.94
CA PHE A 63 -15.37 3.94 -10.67
C PHE A 63 -16.45 4.82 -10.06
N ILE A 64 -16.11 5.66 -9.08
CA ILE A 64 -17.05 6.62 -8.48
C ILE A 64 -17.59 7.59 -9.54
N VAL A 65 -16.71 8.15 -10.36
CA VAL A 65 -17.11 9.08 -11.44
C VAL A 65 -18.06 8.40 -12.44
N PHE A 66 -17.78 7.15 -12.81
CA PHE A 66 -18.65 6.38 -13.70
C PHE A 66 -19.94 5.89 -13.03
N SER A 67 -19.98 5.82 -11.70
CA SER A 67 -21.17 5.46 -10.93
C SER A 67 -22.19 6.60 -10.87
N LEU A 68 -21.76 7.86 -11.06
CA LEU A 68 -22.64 9.03 -11.01
C LEU A 68 -23.81 8.95 -12.02
N PRO A 69 -24.99 9.49 -11.65
CA PRO A 69 -26.18 9.50 -12.50
C PRO A 69 -26.02 10.35 -13.76
N GLN A 70 -25.11 11.33 -13.75
CA GLN A 70 -24.76 12.14 -14.93
C GLN A 70 -24.19 11.25 -16.03
N THR A 71 -23.31 10.33 -15.67
CA THR A 71 -22.68 9.37 -16.60
C THR A 71 -23.71 8.40 -17.17
N ASN A 72 -24.70 7.98 -16.37
CA ASN A 72 -25.85 7.19 -16.87
C ASN A 72 -26.58 7.92 -18.01
N ASN A 73 -26.88 9.20 -17.81
CA ASN A 73 -27.61 10.00 -18.78
C ASN A 73 -26.77 10.25 -20.04
N LEU A 74 -25.45 10.43 -19.89
CA LEU A 74 -24.52 10.58 -21.01
C LEU A 74 -24.45 9.30 -21.87
N ILE A 75 -24.34 8.14 -21.22
CA ILE A 75 -24.31 6.83 -21.90
C ILE A 75 -25.63 6.56 -22.64
N LYS A 76 -26.77 6.84 -22.00
CA LYS A 76 -28.09 6.69 -22.64
C LYS A 76 -28.26 7.61 -23.85
N LYS A 77 -27.64 8.80 -23.83
CA LYS A 77 -27.70 9.77 -24.93
C LYS A 77 -26.81 9.37 -26.12
N ILE A 78 -25.65 8.77 -25.85
CA ILE A 78 -24.71 8.31 -26.90
C ILE A 78 -25.16 6.97 -27.49
N LEU A 79 -25.64 6.06 -26.64
CA LEU A 79 -26.08 4.71 -27.00
C LEU A 79 -27.51 4.48 -26.48
N PRO A 80 -28.55 4.81 -27.28
CA PRO A 80 -29.95 4.62 -26.88
C PRO A 80 -30.31 3.14 -26.67
N VAL A 81 -29.55 2.21 -27.26
CA VAL A 81 -29.68 0.76 -27.04
C VAL A 81 -29.43 0.38 -25.58
N SER A 82 -28.60 1.15 -24.86
CA SER A 82 -28.32 0.91 -23.43
C SER A 82 -29.47 1.29 -22.49
N ALA A 83 -30.48 2.02 -22.99
CA ALA A 83 -31.63 2.43 -22.18
C ALA A 83 -32.61 1.28 -21.93
N ASN A 84 -32.62 0.27 -22.80
CA ASN A 84 -33.61 -0.83 -22.77
C ASN A 84 -33.22 -1.98 -21.83
N SER A 85 -31.96 -2.06 -21.39
CA SER A 85 -31.51 -3.14 -20.50
C SER A 85 -30.48 -2.67 -19.48
N PRO A 86 -30.75 -2.82 -18.17
CA PRO A 86 -29.81 -2.43 -17.11
C PRO A 86 -28.49 -3.22 -17.18
N TYR A 87 -28.51 -4.46 -17.69
CA TYR A 87 -27.31 -5.27 -17.88
C TYR A 87 -26.39 -4.71 -18.96
N ILE A 88 -26.95 -4.19 -20.05
CA ILE A 88 -26.18 -3.56 -21.14
C ILE A 88 -25.55 -2.26 -20.65
N LEU A 89 -26.28 -1.47 -19.84
CA LEU A 89 -25.76 -0.25 -19.23
C LEU A 89 -24.54 -0.52 -18.33
N ILE A 90 -24.62 -1.57 -17.50
CA ILE A 90 -23.51 -2.01 -16.65
C ILE A 90 -22.33 -2.49 -17.49
N GLY A 91 -22.58 -3.29 -18.53
CA GLY A 91 -21.52 -3.76 -19.43
C GLY A 91 -20.76 -2.61 -20.10
N ILE A 92 -21.48 -1.62 -20.62
CA ILE A 92 -20.89 -0.43 -21.24
C ILE A 92 -20.10 0.40 -20.22
N LYS A 93 -20.61 0.56 -19.00
CA LYS A 93 -19.87 1.26 -17.93
C LYS A 93 -18.57 0.56 -17.58
N THR A 94 -18.60 -0.76 -17.41
CA THR A 94 -17.40 -1.54 -17.08
C THR A 94 -16.36 -1.42 -18.21
N LEU A 95 -16.79 -1.50 -19.46
CA LEU A 95 -15.93 -1.30 -20.62
C LEU A 95 -15.32 0.11 -20.63
N ALA A 96 -16.13 1.14 -20.35
CA ALA A 96 -15.67 2.52 -20.29
C ALA A 96 -14.66 2.75 -19.16
N VAL A 97 -14.91 2.21 -17.96
CA VAL A 97 -13.96 2.26 -16.82
C VAL A 97 -12.66 1.56 -17.19
N MET A 98 -12.71 0.40 -17.84
CA MET A 98 -11.52 -0.34 -18.27
C MET A 98 -10.69 0.44 -19.29
N ILE A 99 -11.35 1.06 -20.29
CA ILE A 99 -10.70 1.92 -21.28
C ILE A 99 -10.11 3.17 -20.63
N SER A 100 -10.84 3.83 -19.72
CA SER A 100 -10.36 5.00 -19.00
C SER A 100 -9.15 4.68 -18.12
N TYR A 101 -9.18 3.57 -17.38
CA TYR A 101 -8.04 3.11 -16.61
C TYR A 101 -6.84 2.80 -17.51
N TRP A 102 -7.07 2.10 -18.62
CA TRP A 102 -6.01 1.81 -19.60
C TRP A 102 -5.39 3.10 -20.17
N LEU A 103 -6.20 4.09 -20.54
CA LEU A 103 -5.74 5.40 -21.00
C LEU A 103 -4.90 6.12 -19.94
N ILE A 104 -5.38 6.18 -18.70
CA ILE A 104 -4.66 6.82 -17.59
C ILE A 104 -3.34 6.10 -17.36
N LYS A 105 -3.33 4.76 -17.31
CA LYS A 105 -2.11 3.96 -17.13
C LYS A 105 -1.12 4.16 -18.27
N HIS A 106 -1.60 4.15 -19.52
CA HIS A 106 -0.76 4.38 -20.70
C HIS A 106 -0.17 5.79 -20.72
N PHE A 107 -0.96 6.80 -20.36
CA PHE A 107 -0.49 8.19 -20.25
C PHE A 107 0.47 8.41 -19.06
N TYR A 108 0.25 7.70 -17.95
CA TYR A 108 1.12 7.73 -16.77
C TYR A 108 2.48 7.06 -17.06
N LEU A 109 2.50 5.95 -17.80
CA LEU A 109 3.74 5.34 -18.29
C LEU A 109 4.49 6.30 -19.24
N SER A 110 3.78 6.93 -20.17
CA SER A 110 4.37 7.86 -21.14
C SER A 110 4.99 9.10 -20.48
N ARG A 111 4.41 9.63 -19.41
CA ARG A 111 5.02 10.75 -18.65
C ARG A 111 6.26 10.36 -17.86
N ARG A 112 6.40 9.10 -17.46
CA ARG A 112 7.56 8.64 -16.68
C ARG A 112 8.83 8.50 -17.55
N GLU A 113 8.68 8.29 -18.87
CA GLU A 113 9.81 8.27 -19.81
C GLU A 113 10.32 9.67 -20.22
N ILE A 114 9.53 10.73 -20.03
CA ILE A 114 9.94 12.12 -20.37
C ILE A 114 10.84 12.74 -19.27
N ILE A 115 10.99 12.08 -18.12
CA ILE A 115 11.88 12.49 -17.03
C ILE A 115 13.06 11.51 -16.95
N ILE A 116 13.86 11.44 -18.02
CA ILE A 116 15.25 10.95 -18.01
C ILE A 116 16.07 11.92 -18.86
#